data_AF-A0A935U7C3-F1
#
_entry.id   AF-A0A935U7C3-F1
#
_cell.length_a   1.000
_cell.length_b   1.000
_cell.length_c   1.000
_cell.angle_alpha   90.00
_cell.angle_beta   90.00
_cell.angle_gamma   90.00
#
_symmetry.space_group_name_H-M   'P 1'
#
loop_
_entity.id
_entity.type
_entity.pdbx_description
1 polymer ?
#
loop_
_entity_poly.entity_id
_entity_poly.type
_entity_poly.pdbx_seq_one_letter_code
_entity_poly.pdbx_strand_id
1 'polypeptide(L)'
;MLPYCLSVRRALPLLGLALALAAVPAAAQQKIKTTPSPDPREGLKAGKFDAGIAIWNMKMLSTTPSPGPFALNTNSDLAFSGTKVYQGNYDGLMIWDIANPAKPYLVNWVHCPASQSDVSVYKNLLFVSAEGLTGRMDCGTGGVPDPVSKDRVRGIRIFDMTDPLKPKYVGNVQTCRGSHTHTVVTDKNDPDNVYVYISGSAGVRSADELPGCSGLAPDADPNSALFRIEVIKVPLADPSKAAIVSSPRIFTDLAPAPTRLTPAAPSPNAAARGGAGARARLVPGGGGRGAGGRRSRGRGVVVRRSWGRGWRATRPHRSEPVP
;
A
#
# COMPACT_ATOMS: atom_id res chain seq x y z
N MET A 1 35.47 -76.58 -11.40
CA MET A 1 34.36 -77.38 -10.86
C MET A 1 33.08 -76.93 -11.55
N LEU A 2 32.52 -77.76 -12.43
CA LEU A 2 31.12 -77.67 -12.89
C LEU A 2 30.19 -78.01 -11.70
N PRO A 3 28.89 -77.64 -11.66
CA PRO A 3 27.94 -77.99 -12.73
C PRO A 3 26.75 -77.03 -13.03
N TYR A 4 26.22 -77.15 -14.27
CA TYR A 4 24.79 -77.24 -14.69
C TYR A 4 23.81 -76.12 -14.29
N CYS A 5 22.78 -75.69 -15.02
CA CYS A 5 22.05 -75.95 -16.28
C CYS A 5 20.98 -74.82 -16.29
N LEU A 6 20.34 -74.30 -17.33
CA LEU A 6 19.81 -74.87 -18.56
C LEU A 6 19.46 -73.67 -19.46
N SER A 7 19.93 -73.71 -20.71
CA SER A 7 19.46 -72.83 -21.78
C SER A 7 18.20 -73.45 -22.38
N VAL A 8 17.12 -72.67 -22.50
CA VAL A 8 16.03 -72.97 -23.43
C VAL A 8 15.84 -71.77 -24.34
N ARG A 9 16.39 -71.88 -25.54
CA ARG A 9 16.00 -71.04 -26.69
C ARG A 9 14.61 -71.48 -27.14
N ARG A 10 13.65 -70.55 -27.17
CA ARG A 10 12.46 -70.70 -28.03
C ARG A 10 12.23 -69.41 -28.81
N ALA A 11 11.94 -69.65 -30.08
CA ALA A 11 11.92 -68.74 -31.19
C ALA A 11 10.93 -67.56 -31.02
N LEU A 12 11.30 -66.43 -31.61
CA LEU A 12 10.34 -65.41 -32.01
C LEU A 12 9.33 -66.02 -32.99
N PRO A 13 8.05 -65.62 -32.86
CA PRO A 13 7.28 -65.27 -34.04
C PRO A 13 6.99 -63.76 -34.04
N LEU A 14 7.21 -63.19 -35.22
CA LEU A 14 6.83 -61.85 -35.63
C LEU A 14 5.31 -61.70 -35.72
N LEU A 15 4.88 -60.45 -35.50
CA LEU A 15 3.67 -59.80 -35.98
C LEU A 15 2.31 -60.17 -35.33
N GLY A 16 1.82 -59.20 -34.57
CA GLY A 16 0.43 -59.05 -34.17
C GLY A 16 0.25 -57.75 -33.38
N LEU A 17 0.69 -56.62 -33.94
CA LEU A 17 0.51 -55.30 -33.33
C LEU A 17 -0.99 -54.95 -33.36
N ALA A 18 -1.72 -55.38 -32.34
CA ALA A 18 -3.09 -54.93 -32.12
C ALA A 18 -3.05 -53.43 -31.83
N LEU A 19 -3.52 -52.62 -32.78
CA LEU A 19 -3.84 -51.21 -32.58
C LEU A 19 -4.95 -51.13 -31.50
N ALA A 20 -4.55 -51.02 -30.25
CA ALA A 20 -5.40 -50.39 -29.25
C ALA A 20 -5.43 -48.90 -29.61
N LEU A 21 -6.47 -48.46 -30.32
CA LEU A 21 -6.83 -47.04 -30.37
C LEU A 21 -7.15 -46.63 -28.92
N ALA A 22 -6.13 -46.18 -28.19
CA ALA A 22 -6.33 -45.40 -26.99
C ALA A 22 -7.04 -44.12 -27.43
N ALA A 23 -8.35 -44.06 -27.16
CA ALA A 23 -9.08 -42.81 -27.22
C ALA A 23 -8.42 -41.86 -26.23
N VAL A 24 -7.53 -41.01 -26.74
CA VAL A 24 -7.02 -39.86 -25.99
C VAL A 24 -8.27 -39.07 -25.60
N PRO A 25 -8.54 -38.85 -24.30
CA PRO A 25 -9.61 -37.93 -23.94
C PRO A 25 -9.21 -36.61 -24.57
N ALA A 26 -10.00 -36.12 -25.52
CA ALA A 26 -9.84 -34.78 -26.03
C ALA A 26 -9.85 -33.88 -24.80
N ALA A 27 -8.68 -33.35 -24.44
CA ALA A 27 -8.56 -32.36 -23.39
C ALA A 27 -9.56 -31.28 -23.75
N ALA A 28 -10.61 -31.13 -22.94
CA ALA A 28 -11.62 -30.12 -23.16
C ALA A 28 -10.88 -28.78 -23.25
N GLN A 29 -10.70 -28.26 -24.46
CA GLN A 29 -10.18 -26.93 -24.68
C GLN A 29 -11.14 -26.01 -23.96
N GLN A 30 -10.73 -25.50 -22.79
CA GLN A 30 -11.47 -24.47 -22.12
C GLN A 30 -11.61 -23.32 -23.12
N LYS A 31 -12.84 -23.07 -23.58
CA LYS A 31 -13.14 -21.90 -24.40
C LYS A 31 -12.65 -20.70 -23.58
N ILE A 32 -11.58 -20.06 -24.05
CA ILE A 32 -11.15 -18.79 -23.49
C ILE A 32 -12.36 -17.87 -23.62
N LYS A 33 -12.98 -17.53 -22.48
CA LYS A 33 -14.05 -16.53 -22.47
C LYS A 33 -13.43 -15.27 -23.06
N THR A 34 -14.03 -14.76 -24.13
CA THR A 34 -13.61 -13.53 -24.78
C THR A 34 -14.04 -12.33 -23.94
N THR A 35 -13.26 -11.26 -23.97
CA THR A 35 -13.58 -10.00 -23.29
C THR A 35 -14.99 -9.53 -23.68
N PRO A 36 -15.88 -9.22 -22.72
CA PRO A 36 -17.21 -8.76 -23.06
C PRO A 36 -17.12 -7.44 -23.84
N SER A 37 -17.94 -7.32 -24.89
CA SER A 37 -18.10 -6.11 -25.70
C SER A 37 -19.60 -5.87 -25.89
N PRO A 38 -20.15 -4.71 -25.49
CA PRO A 38 -19.44 -3.55 -24.92
C PRO A 38 -18.85 -3.84 -23.53
N ASP A 39 -17.94 -2.97 -23.08
CA ASP A 39 -17.31 -3.08 -21.76
C ASP A 39 -18.38 -3.00 -20.66
N PRO A 40 -18.50 -4.01 -19.77
CA PRO A 40 -19.56 -4.07 -18.77
C PRO A 40 -19.40 -3.02 -17.66
N ARG A 41 -18.30 -2.25 -17.66
CA ARG A 41 -18.06 -1.15 -16.72
C ARG A 41 -18.71 0.16 -17.14
N GLU A 42 -19.10 0.28 -18.41
CA GLU A 42 -19.73 1.50 -18.93
C GLU A 42 -21.14 1.66 -18.34
N GLY A 43 -21.43 2.85 -17.79
CA GLY A 43 -22.75 3.18 -17.23
C GLY A 43 -23.06 2.61 -15.84
N LEU A 44 -22.08 2.03 -15.14
CA LEU A 44 -22.28 1.55 -13.77
C LEU A 44 -22.68 2.68 -12.82
N LYS A 45 -23.68 2.40 -11.97
CA LYS A 45 -24.14 3.30 -10.91
C LYS A 45 -23.01 3.57 -9.90
N ALA A 46 -22.80 4.83 -9.53
CA ALA A 46 -21.93 5.18 -8.41
C ALA A 46 -22.57 4.83 -7.06
N GLY A 47 -21.78 4.45 -6.07
CA GLY A 47 -22.26 4.12 -4.73
C GLY A 47 -21.11 3.77 -3.79
N LYS A 48 -21.34 3.87 -2.48
CA LYS A 48 -20.34 3.45 -1.47
C LYS A 48 -20.45 1.96 -1.16
N PHE A 49 -21.68 1.48 -1.00
CA PHE A 49 -22.00 0.06 -0.71
C PHE A 49 -22.99 -0.56 -1.71
N ASP A 50 -23.45 0.23 -2.68
CA ASP A 50 -24.49 -0.11 -3.65
C ASP A 50 -24.12 0.34 -5.09
N ALA A 51 -22.82 0.46 -5.34
CA ALA A 51 -22.29 0.73 -6.68
C ALA A 51 -22.67 -0.40 -7.65
N GLY A 52 -22.81 -0.06 -8.93
CA GLY A 52 -22.92 -1.04 -10.00
C GLY A 52 -21.67 -1.92 -10.03
N ILE A 53 -21.87 -3.21 -10.29
CA ILE A 53 -20.81 -4.22 -10.27
C ILE A 53 -20.72 -4.86 -11.66
N ALA A 54 -19.49 -4.89 -12.20
CA ALA A 54 -19.15 -5.70 -13.37
C ALA A 54 -18.18 -6.80 -12.93
N ILE A 55 -18.54 -8.06 -13.17
CA ILE A 55 -17.70 -9.22 -12.87
C ILE A 55 -17.58 -10.07 -14.13
N TRP A 56 -16.35 -10.44 -14.48
CA TRP A 56 -16.06 -11.32 -15.58
C TRP A 56 -15.06 -12.40 -15.15
N ASN A 57 -15.34 -13.66 -15.48
CA ASN A 57 -14.54 -14.83 -15.11
C ASN A 57 -14.31 -15.04 -13.60
N MET A 58 -15.05 -14.34 -12.75
CA MET A 58 -15.04 -14.50 -11.30
C MET A 58 -16.47 -14.65 -10.77
N LYS A 59 -16.61 -15.11 -9.53
CA LYS A 59 -17.87 -15.10 -8.79
C LYS A 59 -17.64 -14.36 -7.48
N MET A 60 -18.35 -13.27 -7.26
CA MET A 60 -18.36 -12.59 -5.96
C MET A 60 -19.06 -13.49 -4.95
N LEU A 61 -18.35 -13.86 -3.88
CA LEU A 61 -18.89 -14.70 -2.81
C LEU A 61 -19.55 -13.88 -1.72
N SER A 62 -18.97 -12.71 -1.41
CA SER A 62 -19.49 -11.81 -0.38
C SER A 62 -19.02 -10.38 -0.61
N THR A 63 -19.87 -9.43 -0.22
CA THR A 63 -19.51 -8.02 0.01
C THR A 63 -19.89 -7.72 1.45
N THR A 64 -18.93 -7.83 2.35
CA THR A 64 -19.14 -7.58 3.78
C THR A 64 -18.53 -6.22 4.14
N PRO A 65 -19.33 -5.18 4.41
CA PRO A 65 -18.82 -3.88 4.80
C PRO A 65 -18.10 -3.92 6.16
N SER A 66 -17.07 -3.09 6.31
CA SER A 66 -16.46 -2.81 7.61
C SER A 66 -17.52 -2.22 8.56
N PRO A 67 -17.56 -2.59 9.86
CA PRO A 67 -18.55 -2.06 10.79
C PRO A 67 -18.13 -0.72 11.41
N GLY A 68 -19.12 0.01 11.92
CA GLY A 68 -18.92 1.16 12.81
C GLY A 68 -17.95 2.22 12.24
N PRO A 69 -17.01 2.74 13.05
CA PRO A 69 -16.14 3.85 12.64
C PRO A 69 -15.25 3.49 11.43
N PHE A 70 -14.86 2.22 11.27
CA PHE A 70 -14.02 1.79 10.15
C PHE A 70 -14.70 1.92 8.79
N ALA A 71 -16.04 1.89 8.73
CA ALA A 71 -16.79 2.13 7.49
C ALA A 71 -16.58 3.56 6.94
N LEU A 72 -16.18 4.50 7.79
CA LEU A 72 -16.05 5.91 7.44
C LEU A 72 -14.62 6.28 7.02
N ASN A 73 -13.68 5.34 7.08
CA ASN A 73 -12.28 5.58 6.78
C ASN A 73 -11.74 4.58 5.73
N THR A 74 -10.51 4.79 5.32
CA THR A 74 -9.85 4.04 4.25
C THR A 74 -9.32 2.71 4.77
N ASN A 75 -9.74 1.62 4.13
CA ASN A 75 -9.08 0.32 4.23
C ASN A 75 -7.83 0.32 3.35
N SER A 76 -6.75 -0.31 3.80
CA SER A 76 -5.45 -0.26 3.13
C SER A 76 -5.00 -1.60 2.57
N ASP A 77 -4.86 -2.60 3.43
CA ASP A 77 -4.24 -3.88 3.08
C ASP A 77 -4.91 -5.09 3.77
N LEU A 78 -4.61 -6.30 3.29
CA LEU A 78 -5.11 -7.57 3.79
C LEU A 78 -3.99 -8.59 3.96
N ALA A 79 -3.91 -9.22 5.13
CA ALA A 79 -3.03 -10.36 5.39
C ALA A 79 -3.85 -11.58 5.83
N PHE A 80 -3.41 -12.77 5.40
CA PHE A 80 -4.17 -14.02 5.59
C PHE A 80 -3.37 -15.01 6.45
N SER A 81 -4.04 -15.65 7.42
CA SER A 81 -3.47 -16.76 8.19
C SER A 81 -4.56 -17.79 8.50
N GLY A 82 -4.46 -18.97 7.88
CA GLY A 82 -5.53 -19.98 7.92
C GLY A 82 -6.85 -19.41 7.42
N THR A 83 -7.90 -19.44 8.25
CA THR A 83 -9.22 -18.85 7.95
C THR A 83 -9.37 -17.42 8.45
N LYS A 84 -8.30 -16.77 8.91
CA LYS A 84 -8.35 -15.38 9.38
C LYS A 84 -7.86 -14.42 8.32
N VAL A 85 -8.51 -13.27 8.25
CA VAL A 85 -8.06 -12.10 7.50
C VAL A 85 -7.82 -10.96 8.46
N TYR A 86 -6.60 -10.45 8.49
CA TYR A 86 -6.25 -9.21 9.15
C TYR A 86 -6.37 -8.09 8.12
N GLN A 87 -7.19 -7.10 8.40
CA GLN A 87 -7.44 -5.98 7.50
C GLN A 87 -6.95 -4.69 8.14
N GLY A 88 -6.07 -4.00 7.42
CA GLY A 88 -5.62 -2.66 7.73
C GLY A 88 -6.68 -1.61 7.46
N ASN A 89 -6.78 -0.63 8.35
CA ASN A 89 -7.58 0.57 8.16
C ASN A 89 -6.85 1.76 8.80
N TYR A 90 -7.05 2.97 8.29
CA TYR A 90 -6.34 4.14 8.82
C TYR A 90 -6.62 4.40 10.32
N ASP A 91 -7.74 3.90 10.85
CA ASP A 91 -8.12 3.95 12.27
C ASP A 91 -7.64 2.74 13.11
N GLY A 92 -7.02 1.73 12.51
CA GLY A 92 -6.50 0.55 13.22
C GLY A 92 -6.54 -0.73 12.39
N LEU A 93 -6.97 -1.83 13.01
CA LEU A 93 -7.03 -3.14 12.35
C LEU A 93 -8.33 -3.89 12.67
N MET A 94 -8.80 -4.67 11.72
CA MET A 94 -9.94 -5.56 11.85
C MET A 94 -9.50 -7.01 11.64
N ILE A 95 -10.10 -7.94 12.36
CA ILE A 95 -9.82 -9.37 12.28
C ILE A 95 -11.09 -10.08 11.89
N TRP A 96 -11.09 -10.70 10.71
CA TRP A 96 -12.23 -11.41 10.16
C TRP A 96 -12.00 -12.92 10.20
N ASP A 97 -13.08 -13.67 10.35
CA ASP A 97 -13.11 -15.10 10.04
C ASP A 97 -13.79 -15.30 8.69
N ILE A 98 -13.10 -16.03 7.81
CA ILE A 98 -13.56 -16.36 6.45
C ILE A 98 -13.70 -17.88 6.25
N ALA A 99 -13.84 -18.67 7.32
CA ALA A 99 -14.11 -20.10 7.24
C ALA A 99 -15.37 -20.40 6.41
N ASN A 100 -16.37 -19.51 6.46
CA ASN A 100 -17.41 -19.43 5.46
C ASN A 100 -17.19 -18.19 4.57
N PRO A 101 -16.60 -18.33 3.37
CA PRO A 101 -16.27 -17.19 2.51
C PRO A 101 -17.49 -16.47 1.93
N ALA A 102 -18.68 -17.09 1.96
CA ALA A 102 -19.93 -16.44 1.58
C ALA A 102 -20.50 -15.54 2.70
N LYS A 103 -20.10 -15.79 3.95
CA LYS A 103 -20.53 -15.03 5.12
C LYS A 103 -19.36 -14.79 6.09
N PRO A 104 -18.36 -13.96 5.70
CA PRO A 104 -17.35 -13.49 6.64
C PRO A 104 -17.99 -12.81 7.84
N TYR A 105 -17.37 -12.91 9.01
CA TYR A 105 -17.78 -12.15 10.18
C TYR A 105 -16.58 -11.57 10.92
N LEU A 106 -16.80 -10.43 11.55
CA LEU A 106 -15.77 -9.77 12.35
C LEU A 106 -15.56 -10.54 13.65
N VAL A 107 -14.35 -11.07 13.86
CA VAL A 107 -13.92 -11.72 15.10
C VAL A 107 -13.63 -10.66 16.15
N ASN A 108 -12.85 -9.65 15.77
CA ASN A 108 -12.41 -8.59 16.66
C ASN A 108 -11.88 -7.39 15.87
N TRP A 109 -11.64 -6.27 16.54
CA TRP A 109 -10.98 -5.10 15.98
C TRP A 109 -10.14 -4.41 17.05
N VAL A 110 -9.09 -3.72 16.62
CA VAL A 110 -8.27 -2.87 17.48
C VAL A 110 -8.34 -1.46 16.95
N HIS A 111 -8.92 -0.55 17.72
CA HIS A 111 -8.82 0.88 17.44
C HIS A 111 -7.40 1.33 17.77
N CYS A 112 -6.62 1.67 16.75
CA CYS A 112 -5.26 2.14 16.95
C CYS A 112 -4.86 3.01 15.76
N PRO A 113 -5.32 4.27 15.71
CA PRO A 113 -5.10 5.12 14.56
C PRO A 113 -3.60 5.34 14.29
N ALA A 114 -3.22 5.29 13.03
CA ALA A 114 -1.86 5.64 12.57
C ALA A 114 -1.78 6.11 11.12
N SER A 115 -2.87 6.02 10.35
CA SER A 115 -2.83 6.07 8.89
C SER A 115 -2.01 4.94 8.27
N GLN A 116 -2.33 4.60 7.02
CA GLN A 116 -1.87 3.40 6.32
C GLN A 116 -2.33 2.13 6.98
N SER A 117 -1.69 1.70 8.07
CA SER A 117 -2.00 0.42 8.71
C SER A 117 -1.93 -0.77 7.75
N ASP A 118 -1.08 -0.72 6.72
CA ASP A 118 -0.76 -1.91 5.90
C ASP A 118 -0.31 -3.05 6.82
N VAL A 119 -0.66 -4.28 6.47
CA VAL A 119 -0.53 -5.43 7.38
C VAL A 119 0.22 -6.59 6.73
N SER A 120 1.11 -7.22 7.49
CA SER A 120 1.66 -8.54 7.16
C SER A 120 1.63 -9.43 8.38
N VAL A 121 1.36 -10.72 8.17
CA VAL A 121 1.34 -11.73 9.24
C VAL A 121 2.48 -12.73 9.06
N TYR A 122 3.16 -13.07 10.15
CA TYR A 122 4.14 -14.14 10.20
C TYR A 122 4.00 -14.93 11.49
N LYS A 123 3.67 -16.22 11.39
CA LYS A 123 3.28 -17.06 12.53
C LYS A 123 2.16 -16.34 13.31
N ASN A 124 2.41 -16.02 14.58
CA ASN A 124 1.46 -15.33 15.45
C ASN A 124 1.69 -13.81 15.51
N LEU A 125 2.65 -13.26 14.76
CA LEU A 125 2.93 -11.83 14.76
C LEU A 125 2.22 -11.13 13.61
N LEU A 126 1.61 -9.99 13.90
CA LEU A 126 1.09 -9.04 12.92
C LEU A 126 1.93 -7.76 12.96
N PHE A 127 2.45 -7.39 11.80
CA PHE A 127 3.16 -6.14 11.57
C PHE A 127 2.20 -5.14 10.95
N VAL A 128 2.15 -3.93 11.52
CA VAL A 128 1.21 -2.89 11.08
C VAL A 128 1.98 -1.60 10.82
N SER A 129 1.88 -1.10 9.59
CA SER A 129 2.51 0.14 9.16
C SER A 129 1.90 1.36 9.84
N ALA A 130 2.74 2.31 10.24
CA ALA A 130 2.33 3.59 10.79
C ALA A 130 3.09 4.73 10.08
N GLU A 131 2.37 5.55 9.32
CA GLU A 131 2.98 6.65 8.56
C GLU A 131 2.56 8.03 9.04
N GLY A 132 1.28 8.15 9.41
CA GLY A 132 0.60 9.42 9.63
C GLY A 132 1.19 10.20 10.79
N LEU A 133 0.95 11.51 10.77
CA LEU A 133 1.45 12.38 11.83
C LEU A 133 0.58 12.32 13.08
N THR A 134 -0.68 11.93 13.00
CA THR A 134 -1.61 12.05 14.13
C THR A 134 -1.68 10.80 15.02
N GLY A 135 -1.12 9.67 14.58
CA GLY A 135 -1.17 8.43 15.35
C GLY A 135 -0.35 8.50 16.62
N ARG A 136 -0.83 7.85 17.68
CA ARG A 136 -0.14 7.75 18.97
C ARG A 136 0.48 6.39 19.24
N MET A 137 1.56 6.39 20.01
CA MET A 137 2.29 5.20 20.47
C MET A 137 1.47 4.31 21.39
N ASP A 138 0.48 4.86 22.09
CA ASP A 138 -0.42 4.17 23.02
C ASP A 138 -1.78 3.80 22.39
N CYS A 139 -1.93 3.94 21.07
CA CYS A 139 -3.19 3.78 20.35
C CYS A 139 -4.30 4.78 20.74
N GLY A 140 -3.99 5.84 21.48
CA GLY A 140 -4.96 6.87 21.86
C GLY A 140 -5.54 7.63 20.66
N THR A 141 -6.77 8.13 20.81
CA THR A 141 -7.52 8.85 19.75
C THR A 141 -7.35 10.36 19.78
N GLY A 142 -6.65 10.91 20.76
CA GLY A 142 -6.48 12.36 20.94
C GLY A 142 -5.60 13.04 19.88
N GLY A 143 -5.00 12.29 18.96
CA GLY A 143 -4.08 12.82 17.97
C GLY A 143 -2.74 13.27 18.56
N VAL A 144 -1.92 13.93 17.73
CA VAL A 144 -0.65 14.56 18.13
C VAL A 144 -0.57 15.95 17.50
N PRO A 145 -0.93 17.01 18.24
CA PRO A 145 -1.00 18.37 17.70
C PRO A 145 0.39 19.02 17.53
N ASP A 146 1.34 18.64 18.38
CA ASP A 146 2.66 19.23 18.39
C ASP A 146 3.46 18.82 17.15
N PRO A 147 4.34 19.68 16.62
CA PRO A 147 5.22 19.35 15.50
C PRO A 147 6.32 18.34 15.87
N VAL A 148 6.68 18.26 17.15
CA VAL A 148 7.68 17.35 17.73
C VAL A 148 7.05 16.69 18.95
N SER A 149 6.90 15.37 18.94
CA SER A 149 6.28 14.65 20.07
C SER A 149 6.80 13.23 20.22
N LYS A 150 7.06 12.83 21.47
CA LYS A 150 7.43 11.45 21.82
C LYS A 150 6.22 10.49 21.83
N ASP A 151 5.01 11.03 21.82
CA ASP A 151 3.78 10.23 21.74
C ASP A 151 3.47 9.79 20.31
N ARG A 152 4.12 10.37 19.29
CA ARG A 152 3.81 10.07 17.89
C ARG A 152 4.31 8.71 17.46
N VAL A 153 3.45 7.95 16.80
CA VAL A 153 3.83 6.68 16.17
C VAL A 153 4.18 6.84 14.70
N ARG A 154 5.42 6.50 14.31
CA ARG A 154 5.82 6.39 12.90
C ARG A 154 6.83 5.27 12.74
N GLY A 155 6.47 4.22 12.01
CA GLY A 155 7.30 3.04 11.78
C GLY A 155 6.46 1.77 11.73
N ILE A 156 6.85 0.73 12.46
CA ILE A 156 6.10 -0.54 12.55
C ILE A 156 5.58 -0.77 13.95
N ARG A 157 4.30 -1.08 14.07
CA ARG A 157 3.71 -1.71 15.25
C ARG A 157 3.77 -3.23 15.10
N ILE A 158 4.00 -3.91 16.21
CA ILE A 158 4.04 -5.36 16.29
C ILE A 158 2.97 -5.82 17.28
N PHE A 159 2.05 -6.64 16.80
CA PHE A 159 1.03 -7.27 17.62
C PHE A 159 1.27 -8.77 17.70
N ASP A 160 1.12 -9.35 18.89
CA ASP A 160 0.94 -10.79 19.07
C ASP A 160 -0.55 -11.13 18.91
N MET A 161 -0.83 -11.96 17.90
CA MET A 161 -2.13 -12.43 17.46
C MET A 161 -2.38 -13.90 17.82
N THR A 162 -1.66 -14.45 18.80
CA THR A 162 -1.88 -15.83 19.31
C THR A 162 -3.35 -16.04 19.73
N ASP A 163 -3.96 -15.05 20.37
CA ASP A 163 -5.40 -14.98 20.59
C ASP A 163 -6.00 -13.81 19.79
N PRO A 164 -6.69 -14.05 18.66
CA PRO A 164 -7.26 -12.99 17.84
C PRO A 164 -8.41 -12.24 18.54
N LEU A 165 -8.99 -12.77 19.62
CA LEU A 165 -9.96 -12.05 20.45
C LEU A 165 -9.28 -11.07 21.42
N LYS A 166 -7.98 -11.24 21.67
CA LYS A 166 -7.19 -10.38 22.56
C LYS A 166 -5.80 -10.07 21.98
N PRO A 167 -5.71 -9.36 20.84
CA PRO A 167 -4.44 -8.91 20.28
C PRO A 167 -3.63 -8.14 21.32
N LYS A 168 -2.33 -8.47 21.43
CA LYS A 168 -1.42 -7.78 22.35
C LYS A 168 -0.48 -6.91 21.56
N TYR A 169 -0.41 -5.62 21.89
CA TYR A 169 0.58 -4.73 21.31
C TYR A 169 1.91 -4.93 22.02
N VAL A 170 2.85 -5.62 21.36
CA VAL A 170 4.09 -6.13 22.00
C VAL A 170 5.30 -5.23 21.76
N GLY A 171 5.24 -4.35 20.77
CA GLY A 171 6.37 -3.46 20.49
C GLY A 171 6.16 -2.56 19.30
N ASN A 172 7.04 -1.57 19.18
CA ASN A 172 7.04 -0.62 18.10
C ASN A 172 8.47 -0.26 17.74
N VAL A 173 8.75 -0.15 16.44
CA VAL A 173 10.03 0.35 15.95
C VAL A 173 9.81 1.64 15.18
N GLN A 174 10.39 2.71 15.69
CA GLN A 174 10.28 4.06 15.14
C GLN A 174 11.27 4.29 13.99
N THR A 175 10.79 4.82 12.86
CA THR A 175 11.62 5.13 11.68
C THR A 175 11.53 6.61 11.28
N CYS A 176 12.57 7.19 10.70
CA CYS A 176 12.58 8.63 10.39
C CYS A 176 11.46 9.11 9.44
N ARG A 177 10.87 8.19 8.67
CA ARG A 177 9.85 8.50 7.66
C ARG A 177 8.55 7.72 7.83
N GLY A 178 8.39 6.98 8.94
CA GLY A 178 7.27 6.07 9.13
C GLY A 178 7.38 4.82 8.25
N SER A 179 6.28 4.08 8.16
CA SER A 179 6.10 2.99 7.21
C SER A 179 4.81 3.25 6.45
N HIS A 180 4.93 3.45 5.13
CA HIS A 180 3.80 3.47 4.21
C HIS A 180 3.30 2.05 4.01
N THR A 181 4.25 1.21 3.61
CA THR A 181 4.11 -0.24 3.47
C THR A 181 5.37 -0.93 3.98
N HIS A 182 5.34 -2.26 4.04
CA HIS A 182 6.47 -3.06 4.46
C HIS A 182 6.48 -4.44 3.79
N THR A 183 7.61 -5.12 3.88
CA THR A 183 7.75 -6.51 3.41
C THR A 183 8.38 -7.35 4.50
N VAL A 184 7.74 -8.46 4.84
CA VAL A 184 8.25 -9.43 5.79
C VAL A 184 9.10 -10.48 5.06
N VAL A 185 10.33 -10.68 5.54
CA VAL A 185 11.32 -11.56 4.93
C VAL A 185 11.86 -12.51 5.99
N THR A 186 11.97 -13.79 5.63
CA THR A 186 12.63 -14.80 6.45
C THR A 186 14.05 -15.05 5.94
N ASP A 187 14.97 -15.31 6.85
CA ASP A 187 16.33 -15.73 6.50
C ASP A 187 16.50 -17.20 6.88
N LYS A 188 16.96 -18.02 5.93
CA LYS A 188 17.22 -19.44 6.14
C LYS A 188 18.36 -19.69 7.12
N ASN A 189 19.28 -18.73 7.24
CA ASN A 189 20.44 -18.81 8.13
C ASN A 189 20.17 -18.19 9.50
N ASP A 190 19.00 -17.58 9.70
CA ASP A 190 18.59 -16.97 10.97
C ASP A 190 17.11 -17.26 11.28
N PRO A 191 16.76 -18.53 11.59
CA PRO A 191 15.38 -18.96 11.78
C PRO A 191 14.73 -18.42 13.06
N ASP A 192 15.52 -17.90 14.00
CA ASP A 192 15.07 -17.34 15.28
C ASP A 192 14.52 -15.91 15.13
N ASN A 193 14.64 -15.34 13.94
CA ASN A 193 14.27 -13.96 13.65
C ASN A 193 13.44 -13.86 12.37
N VAL A 194 12.73 -12.74 12.26
CA VAL A 194 12.11 -12.32 11.00
C VAL A 194 12.49 -10.87 10.73
N TYR A 195 12.63 -10.52 9.46
CA TYR A 195 13.06 -9.21 9.02
C TYR A 195 11.89 -8.45 8.39
N VAL A 196 11.82 -7.15 8.64
CA VAL A 196 10.78 -6.27 8.09
C VAL A 196 11.46 -5.11 7.35
N TYR A 197 11.27 -5.08 6.04
CA TYR A 197 11.82 -4.06 5.14
C TYR A 197 10.80 -2.92 4.99
N ILE A 198 11.20 -1.71 5.37
CA ILE A 198 10.28 -0.58 5.48
C ILE A 198 10.37 0.33 4.27
N SER A 199 9.20 0.57 3.68
CA SER A 199 9.02 1.64 2.69
C SER A 199 8.26 2.79 3.34
N GLY A 200 8.98 3.81 3.78
CA GLY A 200 8.39 5.05 4.30
C GLY A 200 8.23 6.11 3.21
N SER A 201 7.07 6.74 3.09
CA SER A 201 6.84 7.80 2.09
C SER A 201 6.77 9.20 2.71
N ALA A 202 6.38 9.30 3.98
CA ALA A 202 6.23 10.59 4.65
C ALA A 202 7.56 11.37 4.78
N GLY A 203 7.43 12.68 5.06
CA GLY A 203 8.56 13.57 5.29
C GLY A 203 9.44 13.13 6.45
N VAL A 204 10.72 13.47 6.41
CA VAL A 204 11.65 13.19 7.51
C VAL A 204 11.24 14.00 8.74
N ARG A 205 11.06 13.34 9.89
CA ARG A 205 10.76 14.03 11.16
C ARG A 205 11.98 14.79 11.69
N SER A 206 11.73 15.74 12.59
CA SER A 206 12.79 16.44 13.32
C SER A 206 13.68 15.45 14.08
N ALA A 207 14.98 15.75 14.14
CA ALA A 207 15.94 15.05 14.98
C ALA A 207 15.59 15.17 16.48
N ASP A 208 14.88 16.23 16.88
CA ASP A 208 14.38 16.40 18.25
C ASP A 208 13.28 15.38 18.58
N GLU A 209 12.49 14.98 17.57
CA GLU A 209 11.46 13.95 17.72
C GLU A 209 12.11 12.56 17.76
N LEU A 210 12.99 12.26 16.81
CA LEU A 210 13.76 11.03 16.78
C LEU A 210 15.22 11.32 16.38
N PRO A 211 16.20 11.13 17.28
CA PRO A 211 17.61 11.36 16.98
C PRO A 211 18.07 10.55 15.77
N GLY A 212 18.98 11.13 14.98
CA GLY A 212 19.52 10.50 13.76
C GLY A 212 18.69 10.71 12.49
N CYS A 213 17.57 11.42 12.58
CA CYS A 213 16.78 11.79 11.40
C CYS A 213 17.30 13.05 10.71
N SER A 214 17.73 12.90 9.46
CA SER A 214 18.20 13.99 8.61
C SER A 214 17.44 14.03 7.29
N GLY A 215 16.93 15.21 6.95
CA GLY A 215 16.23 15.48 5.68
C GLY A 215 17.12 16.07 4.60
N LEU A 216 18.43 16.20 4.85
CA LEU A 216 19.39 16.70 3.88
C LEU A 216 19.55 15.72 2.72
N ALA A 217 20.03 16.20 1.57
CA ALA A 217 20.33 15.32 0.45
C ALA A 217 21.49 14.36 0.82
N PRO A 218 21.53 13.13 0.28
CA PRO A 218 22.54 12.14 0.67
C PRO A 218 24.01 12.56 0.41
N ASP A 219 24.24 13.49 -0.50
CA ASP A 219 25.54 14.11 -0.79
C ASP A 219 25.97 15.13 0.29
N ALA A 220 25.00 15.77 0.94
CA ALA A 220 25.23 16.69 2.05
C ALA A 220 25.29 15.97 3.41
N ASP A 221 24.55 14.87 3.56
CA ASP A 221 24.56 14.05 4.78
C ASP A 221 24.47 12.55 4.44
N PRO A 222 25.55 11.77 4.68
CA PRO A 222 25.54 10.33 4.45
C PRO A 222 24.58 9.57 5.36
N ASN A 223 24.07 10.19 6.43
CA ASN A 223 23.03 9.65 7.33
C ASN A 223 21.62 10.14 6.97
N SER A 224 21.43 10.78 5.81
CA SER A 224 20.11 11.21 5.32
C SER A 224 19.06 10.09 5.37
N ALA A 225 17.84 10.40 5.81
CA ALA A 225 16.71 9.46 5.79
C ALA A 225 16.02 9.35 4.42
N LEU A 226 16.47 10.13 3.43
CA LEU A 226 15.99 10.02 2.06
C LEU A 226 16.60 8.80 1.37
N PHE A 227 15.83 8.14 0.51
CA PHE A 227 16.32 7.09 -0.40
C PHE A 227 17.06 5.90 0.25
N ARG A 228 16.65 5.51 1.46
CA ARG A 228 17.11 4.28 2.13
C ARG A 228 15.92 3.42 2.55
N ILE A 229 16.18 2.14 2.78
CA ILE A 229 15.22 1.20 3.37
C ILE A 229 15.63 1.03 4.83
N GLU A 230 14.71 1.05 5.78
CA GLU A 230 15.01 0.58 7.14
C GLU A 230 14.73 -0.92 7.21
N VAL A 231 15.68 -1.71 7.68
CA VAL A 231 15.53 -3.14 7.89
C VAL A 231 15.44 -3.39 9.39
N ILE A 232 14.29 -3.87 9.83
CA ILE A 232 14.01 -4.19 11.22
C ILE A 232 14.23 -5.69 11.43
N LYS A 233 15.03 -6.06 12.41
CA LYS A 233 15.12 -7.44 12.90
C LYS A 233 14.14 -7.60 14.06
N VAL A 234 13.32 -8.65 14.00
CA VAL A 234 12.33 -8.99 15.02
C VAL A 234 12.66 -10.37 15.60
N PRO A 235 13.15 -10.44 16.85
CA PRO A 235 13.35 -11.72 17.53
C PRO A 235 12.02 -12.41 17.78
N LEU A 236 11.87 -13.67 17.36
CA LEU A 236 10.60 -14.39 17.51
C LEU A 236 10.31 -14.76 18.97
N ALA A 237 11.34 -14.99 19.77
CA ALA A 237 11.21 -15.28 21.20
C ALA A 237 10.85 -14.03 22.03
N ASP A 238 11.21 -12.84 21.56
CA ASP A 238 10.92 -11.57 22.24
C ASP A 238 10.77 -10.42 21.22
N PRO A 239 9.58 -10.29 20.60
CA PRO A 239 9.34 -9.27 19.57
C PRO A 239 9.44 -7.83 20.09
N SER A 240 9.39 -7.61 21.40
CA SER A 240 9.54 -6.29 22.01
C SER A 240 10.94 -5.70 21.80
N LYS A 241 11.94 -6.55 21.53
CA LYS A 241 13.32 -6.18 21.23
C LYS A 241 13.57 -5.87 19.75
N ALA A 242 12.52 -5.78 18.94
CA ALA A 242 12.66 -5.44 17.54
C ALA A 242 13.40 -4.10 17.36
N ALA A 243 14.33 -4.06 16.42
CA ALA A 243 15.15 -2.87 16.18
C ALA A 243 15.60 -2.78 14.73
N ILE A 244 15.89 -1.55 14.28
CA ILE A 244 16.55 -1.32 13.00
C ILE A 244 17.97 -1.89 13.10
N VAL A 245 18.34 -2.80 12.19
CA VAL A 245 19.67 -3.42 12.14
C VAL A 245 20.47 -3.01 10.91
N SER A 246 19.79 -2.47 9.89
CA SER A 246 20.43 -1.98 8.68
C SER A 246 19.57 -0.92 8.01
N SER A 247 20.23 0.00 7.31
CA SER A 247 19.57 1.09 6.59
C SER A 247 20.12 1.24 5.16
N PRO A 248 20.05 0.20 4.30
CA PRO A 248 20.72 0.18 3.01
C PRO A 248 20.22 1.28 2.06
N ARG A 249 21.15 1.79 1.25
CA ARG A 249 20.88 2.78 0.20
C ARG A 249 20.46 2.08 -1.09
N ILE A 250 19.42 2.61 -1.75
CA ILE A 250 18.89 2.01 -2.98
C ILE A 250 19.50 2.63 -4.24
N PHE A 251 19.96 3.89 -4.16
CA PHE A 251 20.41 4.66 -5.32
C PHE A 251 21.88 5.10 -5.25
N THR A 252 22.65 4.58 -4.30
CA THR A 252 24.09 4.83 -4.24
C THR A 252 24.80 3.99 -5.30
N ASP A 253 25.83 4.57 -5.92
CA ASP A 253 26.65 3.93 -6.96
C ASP A 253 25.89 3.48 -8.23
N LEU A 254 24.70 4.03 -8.47
CA LEU A 254 24.00 3.84 -9.74
C LEU A 254 24.51 4.82 -10.79
N ALA A 255 24.66 4.33 -12.03
CA ALA A 255 24.87 5.20 -13.17
C ALA A 255 23.68 6.18 -13.33
N PRO A 256 23.91 7.42 -13.78
CA PRO A 256 22.83 8.36 -14.06
C PRO A 256 21.78 7.72 -14.97
N ALA A 257 20.50 7.87 -14.61
CA ALA A 257 19.42 7.42 -15.47
C ALA A 257 19.56 8.09 -16.85
N PRO A 258 19.46 7.34 -17.96
CA PRO A 258 19.53 7.93 -19.28
C PRO A 258 18.44 8.99 -19.39
N THR A 259 18.81 10.17 -19.89
CA THR A 259 17.85 11.24 -20.15
C THR A 259 16.79 10.69 -21.09
N ARG A 260 15.55 10.55 -20.60
CA ARG A 260 14.42 10.22 -21.46
C ARG A 260 14.42 11.28 -22.55
N LEU A 261 14.52 10.88 -23.82
CA LEU A 261 14.29 11.78 -24.94
C LEU A 261 13.00 12.53 -24.64
N THR A 262 13.09 13.83 -24.42
CA THR A 262 11.92 14.69 -24.31
C THR A 262 11.04 14.36 -25.53
N PRO A 263 9.76 13.99 -25.37
CA PRO A 263 8.86 13.98 -26.50
C PRO A 263 9.02 15.33 -27.18
N ALA A 264 9.34 15.32 -28.48
CA ALA A 264 9.43 16.55 -29.26
C ALA A 264 8.19 17.39 -28.93
N ALA A 265 8.40 18.69 -28.69
CA ALA A 265 7.30 19.61 -28.43
C ALA A 265 6.17 19.34 -29.44
N PRO A 266 4.90 19.23 -29.00
CA PRO A 266 3.82 18.91 -29.92
C PRO A 266 3.84 19.91 -31.07
N SER A 267 3.93 19.37 -32.29
CA SER A 267 3.82 20.18 -33.51
C SER A 267 2.56 21.05 -33.42
N PRO A 268 2.60 22.34 -33.82
CA PRO A 268 1.45 23.25 -33.75
C PRO A 268 0.16 22.69 -34.39
N ASN A 269 0.30 21.69 -35.26
CA ASN A 269 -0.80 21.06 -36.00
C ASN A 269 -1.53 19.94 -35.23
N ALA A 270 -1.07 19.52 -34.04
CA ALA A 270 -1.80 18.53 -33.24
C ALA A 270 -2.99 19.11 -32.46
N ALA A 271 -3.06 20.44 -32.29
CA ALA A 271 -4.17 21.12 -31.60
C ALA A 271 -5.43 21.30 -32.48
N ALA A 272 -5.38 20.98 -33.77
CA ALA A 272 -6.47 21.23 -34.72
C ALA A 272 -7.43 20.04 -34.96
N ARG A 273 -7.25 18.89 -34.28
CA ARG A 273 -8.11 17.69 -34.47
C ARG A 273 -8.86 17.20 -33.21
N GLY A 274 -8.97 18.03 -32.18
CA GLY A 274 -9.75 17.70 -30.97
C GLY A 274 -10.95 18.63 -30.67
N GLY A 275 -11.25 19.58 -31.56
CA GLY A 275 -12.24 20.63 -31.32
C GLY A 275 -13.63 20.33 -31.92
N ALA A 276 -14.28 19.25 -31.54
CA ALA A 276 -15.71 19.06 -31.82
C ALA A 276 -16.35 18.09 -30.80
N GLY A 277 -16.91 18.65 -29.72
CA GLY A 277 -17.70 17.88 -28.75
C GLY A 277 -17.98 18.64 -27.45
N ALA A 278 -19.23 19.10 -27.30
CA ALA A 278 -19.87 19.56 -26.06
C ALA A 278 -19.33 20.83 -25.36
N ARG A 279 -19.74 22.00 -25.86
CA ARG A 279 -19.93 23.19 -25.00
C ARG A 279 -21.32 23.10 -24.36
N ALA A 280 -21.38 22.80 -23.06
CA ALA A 280 -22.60 23.00 -22.28
C ALA A 280 -22.84 24.52 -22.11
N ARG A 281 -23.97 24.98 -22.63
CA ARG A 281 -24.42 26.37 -22.66
C ARG A 281 -25.11 26.68 -21.33
N LEU A 282 -24.48 27.47 -20.46
CA LEU A 282 -25.13 28.04 -19.28
C LEU A 282 -26.03 29.20 -19.71
N VAL A 283 -27.34 29.06 -19.46
CA VAL A 283 -28.34 30.12 -19.64
C VAL A 283 -28.37 30.98 -18.38
N PRO A 284 -28.22 32.33 -18.46
CA PRO A 284 -28.42 33.20 -17.31
C PRO A 284 -29.91 33.58 -17.21
N GLY A 285 -30.56 33.17 -16.12
CA GLY A 285 -31.91 33.61 -15.76
C GLY A 285 -31.87 34.94 -15.01
N GLY A 286 -32.61 35.94 -15.54
CA GLY A 286 -32.71 37.30 -15.04
C GLY A 286 -33.50 37.47 -13.74
N GLY A 287 -33.36 38.65 -13.13
CA GLY A 287 -33.86 38.96 -11.80
C GLY A 287 -35.36 39.20 -11.67
N GLY A 288 -35.83 39.13 -10.42
CA GLY A 288 -37.15 39.53 -9.96
C GLY A 288 -37.12 39.82 -8.45
N ARG A 289 -37.73 40.93 -8.05
CA ARG A 289 -37.75 41.54 -6.70
C ARG A 289 -38.63 40.75 -5.71
N GLY A 290 -38.33 40.82 -4.40
CA GLY A 290 -39.33 40.59 -3.35
C GLY A 290 -38.82 40.16 -1.96
N ALA A 291 -38.72 41.15 -1.05
CA ALA A 291 -38.96 41.14 0.41
C ALA A 291 -38.33 40.09 1.38
N GLY A 292 -37.60 40.63 2.37
CA GLY A 292 -37.80 40.32 3.81
C GLY A 292 -36.81 39.37 4.50
N GLY A 293 -36.11 39.85 5.55
CA GLY A 293 -35.55 38.99 6.61
C GLY A 293 -34.13 39.32 7.08
N ARG A 294 -33.97 39.64 8.36
CA ARG A 294 -32.80 40.21 9.06
C ARG A 294 -31.70 39.20 9.44
N ARG A 295 -30.45 39.72 9.51
CA ARG A 295 -29.29 39.38 10.42
C ARG A 295 -28.74 37.95 10.32
N SER A 296 -27.43 37.70 10.27
CA SER A 296 -26.34 38.23 11.10
C SER A 296 -24.96 38.02 10.45
N ARG A 297 -23.99 38.85 10.84
CA ARG A 297 -22.60 38.89 10.36
C ARG A 297 -21.73 37.85 11.08
N GLY A 298 -20.90 37.12 10.33
CA GLY A 298 -19.75 36.36 10.84
C GLY A 298 -18.70 36.24 9.75
N ARG A 299 -17.55 36.89 9.94
CA ARG A 299 -16.47 37.06 8.94
C ARG A 299 -15.68 35.76 8.77
N GLY A 300 -15.67 35.19 7.56
CA GLY A 300 -14.70 34.17 7.14
C GLY A 300 -13.50 34.83 6.46
N VAL A 301 -12.31 34.68 7.03
CA VAL A 301 -11.03 35.09 6.44
C VAL A 301 -10.59 33.99 5.47
N VAL A 302 -10.47 34.32 4.19
CA VAL A 302 -9.92 33.44 3.14
C VAL A 302 -8.45 33.80 2.95
N VAL A 303 -7.55 32.89 3.34
CA VAL A 303 -6.12 32.97 3.04
C VAL A 303 -5.88 32.44 1.63
N ARG A 304 -5.58 33.33 0.67
CA ARG A 304 -5.09 32.97 -0.67
C ARG A 304 -3.61 32.60 -0.60
N ARG A 305 -3.25 31.36 -0.95
CA ARG A 305 -1.85 30.98 -1.25
C ARG A 305 -1.53 31.32 -2.70
N SER A 306 -0.62 32.27 -2.89
CA SER A 306 0.01 32.63 -4.17
C SER A 306 1.20 31.70 -4.42
N TRP A 307 1.24 31.07 -5.61
CA TRP A 307 2.41 30.35 -6.11
C TRP A 307 3.23 31.29 -7.00
N GLY A 308 4.34 31.82 -6.48
CA GLY A 308 5.31 32.61 -7.24
C GLY A 308 6.44 31.74 -7.79
N ARG A 309 6.62 31.74 -9.11
CA ARG A 309 7.83 31.27 -9.80
C ARG A 309 8.76 32.45 -10.08
N GLY A 310 10.07 32.21 -10.00
CA GLY A 310 11.05 32.96 -10.78
C GLY A 310 12.14 33.65 -9.97
N TRP A 311 13.21 32.93 -9.66
CA TRP A 311 14.52 33.53 -9.39
C TRP A 311 15.28 33.66 -10.72
N ARG A 312 15.77 34.86 -11.03
CA ARG A 312 16.84 35.08 -12.00
C ARG A 312 17.80 36.09 -11.37
N ALA A 313 19.03 35.64 -11.12
CA ALA A 313 20.10 36.46 -10.54
C ALA A 313 20.90 37.16 -11.65
N THR A 314 21.19 38.45 -11.45
CA THR A 314 22.29 39.18 -12.07
C THR A 314 22.97 40.07 -11.02
N ARG A 315 24.28 40.28 -11.23
CA ARG A 315 25.38 40.55 -10.28
C ARG A 315 25.56 42.05 -9.89
N PRO A 316 26.59 42.42 -9.07
CA PRO A 316 26.47 43.34 -7.92
C PRO A 316 26.89 44.79 -8.20
N HIS A 317 26.53 45.70 -7.30
CA HIS A 317 27.14 47.03 -7.20
C HIS A 317 27.67 47.33 -5.79
N ARG A 318 28.80 48.05 -5.81
CA ARG A 318 29.77 48.47 -4.79
C ARG A 318 29.24 49.42 -3.70
N SER A 319 29.72 49.18 -2.47
CA SER A 319 30.26 50.09 -1.42
C SER A 319 29.79 51.57 -1.28
N GLU A 320 29.16 51.85 -0.10
CA GLU A 320 29.38 52.93 0.91
C GLU A 320 29.36 54.45 0.54
N PRO A 321 29.24 55.41 1.51
CA PRO A 321 28.79 55.37 2.93
C PRO A 321 27.78 56.48 3.38
N VAL A 322 27.21 56.24 4.59
CA VAL A 322 26.77 57.11 5.74
C VAL A 322 27.00 58.64 5.62
N PRO A 323 26.09 59.54 6.07
CA PRO A 323 25.64 59.76 7.47
C PRO A 323 24.25 59.23 7.86
#